data_AF-A0A1M7QPB5-F1
#
_entry.id   AF-A0A1M7QPB5-F1
#
_cell.length_a   1.000
_cell.length_b   1.000
_cell.length_c   1.000
_cell.angle_alpha   90.00
_cell.angle_beta   90.00
_cell.angle_gamma   90.00
#
_symmetry.space_group_name_H-M   'P 1'
#
loop_
_entity.id
_entity.type
_entity.pdbx_description
1 polymer ?
#
loop_
_entity_poly.entity_id
_entity_poly.type
_entity_poly.pdbx_seq_one_letter_code
_entity_poly.pdbx_strand_id
1 'polypeptide(L)'
;MDNHPISSHLLGRLYQVDGKQLGQQYKDHLSDFHSWDQKDHADQWMLFAENIGPYLSIDETALSNGELYTIVTNKEAKGGKKAIVAMIKGTQADQIMAVLERIPLRKRNKVKEVTWTWRLT
;
A
#
# COMPACT_ATOMS: atom_id res chain seq x y z
N MET A 1 -19.33 6.82 12.23
CA MET A 1 -18.29 7.24 11.27
C MET A 1 -18.82 6.96 9.88
N ASP A 2 -18.63 7.89 8.96
CA ASP A 2 -19.07 7.72 7.57
C ASP A 2 -18.26 6.59 6.91
N ASN A 3 -18.93 5.70 6.17
CA ASN A 3 -18.31 4.54 5.51
C ASN A 3 -18.00 4.83 4.02
N HIS A 4 -18.19 6.07 3.59
CA HIS A 4 -17.91 6.49 2.23
C HIS A 4 -16.55 7.19 2.14
N PRO A 5 -15.72 6.90 1.12
CA PRO A 5 -14.45 7.60 0.93
C PRO A 5 -14.74 9.06 0.54
N ILE A 6 -14.28 10.00 1.37
CA ILE A 6 -14.44 11.44 1.14
C ILE A 6 -13.04 12.05 1.01
N SER A 7 -12.81 12.84 -0.04
CA SER A 7 -11.55 13.56 -0.21
C SER A 7 -11.45 14.76 0.74
N SER A 8 -10.23 15.16 1.09
CA SER A 8 -10.00 16.38 1.88
C SER A 8 -10.58 17.63 1.22
N HIS A 9 -10.63 17.66 -0.12
CA HIS A 9 -11.25 18.73 -0.88
C HIS A 9 -12.78 18.75 -0.71
N LEU A 10 -13.43 17.59 -0.71
CA LEU A 10 -14.87 17.50 -0.47
C LEU A 10 -15.22 17.86 0.98
N LEU A 11 -14.42 17.41 1.95
CA LEU A 11 -14.54 17.86 3.34
C LEU A 11 -14.39 19.38 3.46
N GLY A 12 -13.41 19.95 2.76
CA GLY A 12 -13.21 21.39 2.72
C GLY A 12 -14.44 22.16 2.23
N ARG A 13 -15.06 21.67 1.15
CA ARG A 13 -16.30 22.25 0.62
C ARG A 13 -17.49 22.10 1.56
N LEU A 14 -17.66 20.94 2.21
CA LEU A 14 -18.81 20.64 3.07
C LEU A 14 -18.75 21.35 4.42
N TYR A 15 -17.55 21.49 5.00
CA TYR A 15 -17.34 22.03 6.34
C TYR A 15 -16.70 23.43 6.34
N GLN A 16 -16.56 24.06 5.17
CA GLN A 16 -15.93 25.37 5.00
C GLN A 16 -14.50 25.44 5.58
N VAL A 17 -13.74 24.36 5.43
CA VAL A 17 -12.33 24.27 5.85
C VAL A 17 -11.42 24.23 4.63
N ASP A 18 -10.17 24.67 4.74
CA ASP A 18 -9.22 24.54 3.65
C ASP A 18 -8.75 23.08 3.54
N GLY A 19 -9.19 22.37 2.49
CA GLY A 19 -8.83 20.97 2.25
C GLY A 19 -7.33 20.74 2.01
N LYS A 20 -6.60 21.75 1.50
CA LYS A 20 -5.13 21.69 1.35
C LYS A 20 -4.47 21.78 2.72
N GLN A 21 -4.90 22.72 3.55
CA GLN A 21 -4.42 22.84 4.93
C GLN A 21 -4.72 21.57 5.72
N LEU A 22 -5.92 20.99 5.57
CA LEU A 22 -6.30 19.74 6.22
C LEU A 22 -5.36 18.58 5.84
N GLY A 23 -5.01 18.46 4.56
CA GLY A 23 -4.05 17.44 4.11
C GLY A 23 -2.66 17.64 4.71
N GLN A 24 -2.19 18.89 4.79
CA GLN A 24 -0.91 19.22 5.42
C GLN A 24 -0.92 18.90 6.91
N GLN A 25 -1.98 19.27 7.62
CA GLN A 25 -2.15 18.99 9.05
C GLN A 25 -2.21 17.49 9.33
N TYR A 26 -2.91 16.73 8.47
CA TYR A 26 -2.94 15.29 8.58
C TYR A 26 -1.53 14.70 8.49
N LYS A 27 -0.79 15.06 7.44
CA LYS A 27 0.59 14.59 7.22
C LYS A 27 1.52 14.96 8.38
N ASP A 28 1.53 16.24 8.77
CA ASP A 28 2.56 16.77 9.65
C ASP A 28 2.28 16.48 11.14
N HIS A 29 1.01 16.29 11.51
CA HIS A 29 0.62 16.22 12.92
C HIS A 29 -0.25 15.01 13.29
N LEU A 30 -0.94 14.36 12.35
CA LEU A 30 -1.90 13.29 12.67
C LEU A 30 -1.50 11.90 12.15
N SER A 31 -0.65 11.82 11.13
CA SER A 31 -0.44 10.57 10.37
C SER A 31 0.91 9.90 10.59
N ASP A 32 1.59 10.19 11.71
CA ASP A 32 2.92 9.67 12.09
C ASP A 32 3.98 9.74 10.96
N PHE A 33 3.75 10.55 9.92
CA PHE A 33 4.51 10.51 8.67
C PHE A 33 5.98 10.82 8.90
N HIS A 34 6.26 11.75 9.82
CA HIS A 34 7.63 12.17 10.13
C HIS A 34 8.42 11.12 10.92
N SER A 35 7.74 10.28 11.71
CA SER A 35 8.31 9.21 12.52
C SER A 35 8.15 7.83 11.88
N TRP A 36 7.64 7.76 10.65
CA TRP A 36 7.40 6.51 9.98
C TRP A 36 8.73 5.83 9.63
N ASP A 37 8.91 4.61 10.13
CA ASP A 37 10.13 3.81 10.03
C ASP A 37 10.54 3.46 8.60
N GLN A 38 9.61 3.52 7.65
CA GLN A 38 9.87 3.23 6.24
C GLN A 38 10.07 4.47 5.37
N LYS A 39 10.00 5.67 5.95
CA LYS A 39 10.01 6.93 5.20
C LYS A 39 11.18 7.08 4.23
N ASP A 40 12.37 6.62 4.62
CA ASP A 40 13.61 6.80 3.84
C ASP A 40 13.64 5.99 2.53
N HIS A 41 12.84 4.92 2.43
CA HIS A 41 12.77 4.04 1.26
C HIS A 41 11.35 3.89 0.70
N ALA A 42 10.38 4.59 1.28
CA ALA A 42 8.96 4.49 0.95
C ALA A 42 8.61 4.89 -0.50
N ASP A 43 9.48 5.67 -1.15
CA ASP A 43 9.39 6.03 -2.56
C ASP A 43 9.74 4.86 -3.50
N GLN A 44 10.51 3.88 -3.01
CA GLN A 44 10.90 2.69 -3.75
C GLN A 44 10.08 1.46 -3.36
N TRP A 45 9.83 1.26 -2.06
CA TRP A 45 9.03 0.14 -1.59
C TRP A 45 8.42 0.39 -0.21
N MET A 46 7.32 -0.28 0.08
CA MET A 46 6.70 -0.37 1.39
C MET A 46 6.43 -1.84 1.70
N LEU A 47 6.70 -2.25 2.93
CA LEU A 47 6.55 -3.63 3.38
C LEU A 47 5.84 -3.72 4.72
N PHE A 48 4.74 -4.45 4.76
CA PHE A 48 3.94 -4.72 5.95
C PHE A 48 3.94 -6.23 6.22
N ALA A 49 5.07 -6.75 6.71
CA ALA A 49 5.27 -8.18 6.95
C ALA A 49 4.25 -8.80 7.93
N GLU A 50 3.55 -8.00 8.73
CA GLU A 50 2.46 -8.46 9.61
C GLU A 50 1.14 -8.72 8.89
N ASN A 51 0.97 -8.18 7.67
CA ASN A 51 -0.26 -8.29 6.90
C ASN A 51 -0.32 -9.58 6.06
N ILE A 52 0.75 -10.36 6.06
CA ILE A 52 0.84 -11.60 5.29
C ILE A 52 -0.18 -12.65 5.78
N GLY A 53 -0.89 -13.22 4.81
CA GLY A 53 -1.90 -14.26 5.02
C GLY A 53 -1.67 -15.48 4.12
N PRO A 54 -2.54 -16.49 4.21
CA PRO A 54 -2.47 -17.71 3.41
C PRO A 54 -2.78 -17.50 1.93
N TYR A 55 -3.55 -16.46 1.57
CA TYR A 55 -3.93 -16.17 0.18
C TYR A 55 -3.45 -14.78 -0.22
N LEU A 56 -2.49 -14.72 -1.15
CA LEU A 56 -1.96 -13.47 -1.66
C LEU A 56 -2.36 -13.24 -3.12
N SER A 57 -2.51 -11.97 -3.51
CA SER A 57 -2.50 -11.53 -4.90
C SER A 57 -1.28 -10.67 -5.16
N ILE A 58 -0.72 -10.80 -6.36
CA ILE A 58 0.25 -9.86 -6.91
C ILE A 58 -0.37 -9.23 -8.15
N ASP A 59 -0.38 -7.91 -8.16
CA ASP A 59 -0.95 -7.10 -9.22
C ASP A 59 0.09 -6.06 -9.68
N GLU A 60 0.20 -5.86 -10.99
CA GLU A 60 0.97 -4.76 -11.58
C GLU A 60 0.03 -3.59 -11.88
N THR A 61 0.43 -2.38 -11.51
CA THR A 61 -0.37 -1.17 -11.72
C THR A 61 0.50 -0.01 -12.15
N ALA A 62 0.13 0.62 -13.27
CA ALA A 62 0.67 1.92 -13.65
C ALA A 62 -0.03 3.01 -12.85
N LEU A 63 0.73 3.71 -12.01
CA LEU A 63 0.30 4.97 -11.43
C LEU A 63 0.56 6.11 -12.44
N SER A 64 0.10 7.31 -12.08
CA SER A 64 0.30 8.53 -12.86
C SER A 64 1.74 8.67 -13.36
N ASN A 65 1.91 9.22 -14.56
CA ASN A 65 3.21 9.48 -15.17
C ASN A 65 4.03 8.23 -15.55
N GLY A 66 3.38 7.07 -15.74
CA GLY A 66 4.02 5.87 -16.29
C GLY A 66 4.88 5.10 -15.28
N GLU A 67 4.79 5.42 -13.99
CA GLU A 67 5.45 4.65 -12.95
C GLU A 67 4.70 3.34 -12.72
N LEU A 68 5.36 2.21 -12.98
CA LEU A 68 4.82 0.89 -12.69
C LEU A 68 5.11 0.50 -11.25
N TYR A 69 4.13 -0.12 -10.60
CA TYR A 69 4.26 -0.67 -9.26
C TYR A 69 3.75 -2.11 -9.24
N THR A 70 4.43 -2.94 -8.46
CA THR A 70 3.97 -4.26 -8.05
C THR A 70 3.36 -4.17 -6.66
N ILE A 71 2.09 -4.55 -6.52
CA ILE A 71 1.36 -4.52 -5.26
C ILE A 71 1.07 -5.96 -4.83
N VAL A 72 1.44 -6.30 -3.61
CA VAL A 72 1.11 -7.59 -2.99
C VAL A 72 0.03 -7.38 -1.95
N THR A 73 -1.09 -8.08 -2.10
CA THR A 73 -2.27 -7.94 -1.24
C THR A 73 -2.65 -9.27 -0.59
N ASN A 74 -3.12 -9.22 0.65
CA ASN A 74 -3.72 -10.35 1.36
C ASN A 74 -5.22 -10.39 1.08
N LYS A 75 -5.67 -11.46 0.40
CA LYS A 75 -7.07 -11.64 -0.01
C LYS A 75 -8.01 -11.90 1.17
N GLU A 76 -7.52 -12.44 2.29
CA GLU A 76 -8.37 -12.66 3.47
C GLU A 76 -8.88 -11.36 4.07
N ALA A 77 -8.13 -10.26 3.91
CA ALA A 77 -8.52 -8.95 4.40
C ALA A 77 -9.65 -8.30 3.58
N LYS A 78 -9.99 -8.86 2.40
CA LYS A 78 -11.08 -8.38 1.52
C LYS A 78 -11.03 -6.86 1.25
N GLY A 79 -9.83 -6.32 1.04
CA GLY A 79 -9.60 -4.88 0.82
C GLY A 79 -9.71 -4.00 2.07
N GLY A 80 -9.94 -4.58 3.24
CA GLY A 80 -10.00 -3.87 4.51
C GLY A 80 -8.62 -3.59 5.14
N LYS A 81 -8.63 -3.28 6.44
CA LYS A 81 -7.41 -3.06 7.21
C LYS A 81 -6.50 -4.28 7.10
N LYS A 82 -5.19 -4.04 6.90
CA LYS A 82 -4.16 -5.08 6.68
C LYS A 82 -4.24 -5.81 5.34
N ALA A 83 -4.92 -5.26 4.32
CA ALA A 83 -4.93 -5.86 2.99
C ALA A 83 -3.61 -5.71 2.23
N ILE A 84 -2.87 -4.60 2.40
CA ILE A 84 -1.61 -4.38 1.66
C ILE A 84 -0.47 -5.07 2.41
N VAL A 85 0.25 -5.97 1.73
CA VAL A 85 1.45 -6.65 2.25
C VAL A 85 2.72 -5.96 1.77
N ALA A 86 2.78 -5.60 0.49
CA ALA A 86 3.90 -4.85 -0.07
C ALA A 86 3.43 -3.97 -1.23
N MET A 87 4.16 -2.88 -1.46
CA MET A 87 4.05 -2.06 -2.65
C MET A 87 5.47 -1.72 -3.09
N ILE A 88 5.82 -2.03 -4.33
CA ILE A 88 7.20 -2.00 -4.83
C ILE A 88 7.20 -1.27 -6.15
N LYS A 89 8.07 -0.27 -6.30
CA LYS A 89 8.27 0.44 -7.56
C LYS A 89 8.97 -0.46 -8.56
N GLY A 90 8.39 -0.61 -9.75
CA GLY A 90 8.87 -1.48 -10.81
C GLY A 90 8.18 -2.84 -10.86
N THR A 91 8.52 -3.60 -11.90
CA THR A 91 8.00 -4.95 -12.20
C THR A 91 9.11 -5.99 -12.35
N GLN A 92 10.37 -5.59 -12.12
CA GLN A 92 11.51 -6.50 -12.24
C GLN A 92 11.50 -7.54 -11.12
N ALA A 93 11.51 -8.82 -11.48
CA ALA A 93 11.43 -9.92 -10.54
C ALA A 93 12.51 -9.87 -9.45
N ASP A 94 13.77 -9.59 -9.80
CA ASP A 94 14.88 -9.54 -8.83
C ASP A 94 14.68 -8.47 -7.76
N GLN A 95 14.19 -7.30 -8.17
CA GLN A 95 13.87 -6.20 -7.26
C GLN A 95 12.71 -6.57 -6.33
N ILE A 96 11.67 -7.19 -6.88
CA ILE A 96 10.51 -7.65 -6.12
C ILE A 96 10.92 -8.70 -5.08
N MET A 97 11.72 -9.69 -5.49
CA MET A 97 12.24 -10.73 -4.61
C MET A 97 13.07 -10.14 -3.48
N ALA A 98 13.98 -9.21 -3.78
CA ALA A 98 14.82 -8.56 -2.76
C ALA A 98 14.02 -7.84 -1.66
N VAL A 99 12.83 -7.32 -1.98
CA VAL A 99 11.92 -6.73 -0.97
C VAL A 99 11.15 -7.81 -0.22
N LEU A 100 10.57 -8.79 -0.93
CA LEU A 100 9.76 -9.84 -0.31
C LEU A 100 10.57 -10.80 0.58
N GLU A 101 11.86 -10.98 0.30
CA GLU A 101 12.76 -11.80 1.12
C GLU A 101 13.02 -11.21 2.50
N ARG A 102 12.82 -9.90 2.69
CA ARG A 102 12.86 -9.23 4.00
C ARG A 102 11.75 -9.72 4.93
N ILE A 103 10.69 -10.34 4.40
CA ILE A 103 9.67 -11.00 5.20
C ILE A 103 10.28 -12.27 5.83
N PRO A 104 10.21 -12.43 7.17
CA PRO A 104 10.75 -13.62 7.83
C PRO A 104 10.20 -14.91 7.23
N LEU A 105 11.07 -15.90 7.01
CA LEU A 105 10.72 -17.18 6.38
C LEU A 105 9.51 -17.86 7.06
N ARG A 106 9.46 -17.82 8.40
CA ARG A 106 8.34 -18.36 9.19
C ARG A 106 6.98 -17.78 8.77
N LYS A 107 6.95 -16.52 8.34
CA LYS A 107 5.72 -15.87 7.87
C LYS A 107 5.43 -16.20 6.41
N ARG A 108 6.45 -16.22 5.55
CA ARG A 108 6.31 -16.64 4.15
C ARG A 108 5.76 -18.06 4.02
N ASN A 109 6.18 -18.97 4.90
CA ASN A 109 5.67 -20.34 4.95
C ASN A 109 4.18 -20.48 5.33
N LYS A 110 3.51 -19.38 5.72
CA LYS A 110 2.06 -19.39 5.93
C LYS A 110 1.26 -19.28 4.63
N VAL A 111 1.89 -18.78 3.57
CA VAL A 111 1.28 -18.59 2.26
C VAL A 111 0.98 -19.97 1.67
N LYS A 112 -0.28 -20.17 1.27
CA LYS A 112 -0.77 -21.40 0.61
C LYS A 112 -0.97 -21.18 -0.88
N GLU A 113 -1.39 -19.98 -1.26
CA GLU A 113 -1.67 -19.63 -2.65
C GLU A 113 -1.23 -18.19 -2.93
N VAL A 114 -0.65 -18.01 -4.12
CA VAL A 114 -0.37 -16.70 -4.70
C VAL A 114 -1.04 -16.67 -6.07
N THR A 115 -1.97 -15.72 -6.25
CA THR A 115 -2.55 -15.45 -7.56
C THR A 115 -1.83 -14.27 -8.19
N TRP A 116 -1.53 -14.35 -9.48
CA TRP A 116 -1.04 -13.22 -10.25
C TRP A 116 -2.14 -12.70 -11.19
N THR A 117 -2.43 -11.41 -11.17
CA THR A 117 -3.42 -10.81 -12.08
C THR A 117 -2.69 -9.98 -13.14
N TRP A 118 -2.67 -10.48 -14.39
CA TRP A 118 -2.37 -9.65 -15.54
C TRP A 118 -3.68 -9.08 -16.10
N ARG A 119 -3.84 -7.76 -16.13
CA ARG A 119 -4.84 -7.15 -17.00
C ARG A 119 -4.22 -6.99 -18.39
N LEU A 120 -4.72 -7.74 -19.36
CA LEU A 120 -4.53 -7.41 -20.78
C LEU A 120 -5.25 -6.09 -21.03
N THR A 121 -4.51 -4.99 -21.00
CA THR A 121 -4.94 -3.69 -21.56
C THR A 121 -4.61 -3.63 -23.04
#